data_AF-A0A2M6W8K1-F1
#
_entry.id   AF-A0A2M6W8K1-F1
#
_cell.length_a   1.000
_cell.length_b   1.000
_cell.length_c   1.000
_cell.angle_alpha   90.00
_cell.angle_beta   90.00
_cell.angle_gamma   90.00
#
_symmetry.space_group_name_H-M   'P 1'
#
loop_
_entity.id
_entity.type
_entity.pdbx_description
1 polymer ?
#
loop_
_entity_poly.entity_id
_entity_poly.type
_entity_poly.pdbx_seq_one_letter_code
_entity_poly.pdbx_strand_id
1 'polypeptide(L)'
;MLWLVDKKSNVQLPLYFKQENYILAQTRNSQTLRYERPYKYMKEQSENTISISDLGLASLISVWHEPVDFQRINPKRVAILFKKNKKVEQIIQDYWSNKSIPVPIFTLFQKQRLLKDRIYSLQ
;
A
#
# COMPACT_ATOMS: atom_id res chain seq x y z
N MET A 1 7.05 -29.00 -7.00
CA MET A 1 6.62 -27.89 -6.12
C MET A 1 6.93 -28.31 -4.69
N LEU A 2 7.98 -27.75 -4.07
CA LEU A 2 8.45 -28.19 -2.74
C LEU A 2 7.78 -27.37 -1.64
N TRP A 3 7.10 -28.07 -0.72
CA TRP A 3 6.52 -27.52 0.49
C TRP A 3 7.39 -27.93 1.69
N LEU A 4 7.66 -27.00 2.60
CA LEU A 4 8.13 -27.37 3.94
C LEU A 4 6.89 -27.43 4.84
N VAL A 5 6.62 -28.63 5.35
CA VAL A 5 5.57 -28.85 6.36
C VAL A 5 6.22 -28.69 7.72
N ASP A 6 5.88 -27.60 8.42
CA ASP A 6 6.16 -27.48 9.85
C ASP A 6 5.15 -28.37 10.61
N LYS A 7 5.64 -29.40 11.29
CA LYS A 7 4.79 -30.39 11.97
C LYS A 7 4.08 -29.86 13.23
N LYS A 8 4.30 -28.60 13.63
CA LYS A 8 3.67 -28.01 14.82
C LYS A 8 2.69 -26.88 14.54
N SER A 9 2.64 -26.36 13.33
CA SER A 9 1.67 -25.34 12.95
C SER A 9 1.08 -25.71 11.59
N ASN A 10 -0.22 -25.99 11.57
CA ASN A 10 -0.93 -26.49 10.39
C ASN A 10 -1.18 -25.34 9.37
N VAL A 11 -0.13 -24.62 9.00
CA VAL A 11 -0.18 -23.45 8.12
C VAL A 11 0.86 -23.61 7.02
N GLN A 12 0.38 -23.75 5.78
CA GLN A 12 1.21 -23.72 4.58
C GLN A 12 1.41 -22.27 4.12
N LEU A 13 2.67 -21.83 4.00
CA LEU A 13 3.02 -20.53 3.44
C LEU A 13 3.90 -20.70 2.19
N PRO A 14 3.66 -19.92 1.11
CA PRO A 14 4.45 -20.00 -0.12
C PRO A 14 5.86 -19.40 0.05
N LEU A 15 6.85 -20.02 -0.61
CA LEU A 15 8.30 -19.80 -0.49
C LEU A 15 8.82 -18.39 -0.80
N TYR A 16 8.01 -17.48 -1.37
CA TYR A 16 8.45 -16.12 -1.71
C TYR A 16 8.52 -15.15 -0.51
N PHE A 17 8.13 -15.60 0.69
CA PHE A 17 8.32 -14.85 1.94
C PHE A 17 9.60 -15.26 2.65
N LYS A 18 10.75 -14.93 2.05
CA LYS A 18 12.01 -14.97 2.78
C LYS A 18 12.80 -13.72 2.46
N GLN A 19 12.89 -12.81 3.44
CA GLN A 19 14.13 -12.08 3.72
C GLN A 19 13.95 -11.28 5.03
N GLU A 20 14.73 -11.71 6.01
CA GLU A 20 15.48 -10.86 6.93
C GLU A 20 14.66 -9.85 7.76
N ASN A 21 14.23 -10.30 8.95
CA ASN A 21 14.29 -9.61 10.24
C ASN A 21 13.33 -10.31 11.23
N TYR A 22 13.70 -11.49 11.71
CA TYR A 22 12.98 -12.17 12.78
C TYR A 22 13.80 -12.02 14.07
N ILE A 23 13.41 -11.12 14.95
CA ILE A 23 13.90 -11.11 16.34
C ILE A 23 12.97 -12.02 17.14
N LEU A 24 13.45 -13.21 17.50
CA LEU A 24 12.76 -14.13 18.39
C LEU A 24 13.05 -13.73 19.84
N ALA A 25 12.12 -13.03 20.49
CA ALA A 25 12.11 -12.94 21.94
C ALA A 25 11.38 -14.19 22.49
N GLN A 26 12.13 -15.14 23.05
CA GLN A 26 11.55 -16.18 23.88
C GLN A 26 11.21 -15.59 25.25
N THR A 27 9.94 -15.60 25.64
CA THR A 27 9.56 -15.61 27.07
C THR A 27 8.14 -16.14 27.25
N ARG A 28 8.01 -17.03 28.24
CA ARG A 28 6.74 -17.61 28.69
C ARG A 28 5.91 -16.54 29.39
N ASN A 29 4.81 -16.13 28.76
CA ASN A 29 3.48 -15.94 29.36
C ASN A 29 2.63 -15.01 28.47
N SER A 30 1.47 -15.53 28.15
CA SER A 30 0.35 -15.01 27.37
C SER A 30 0.12 -13.49 27.45
N GLN A 31 0.74 -12.73 26.56
CA GLN A 31 0.28 -11.40 26.16
C GLN A 31 0.29 -11.33 24.64
N THR A 32 -0.83 -10.91 24.07
CA THR A 32 -1.05 -10.81 22.63
C THR A 32 0.02 -9.93 21.99
N LEU A 33 0.79 -10.52 21.07
CA LEU A 33 1.84 -9.85 20.31
C LEU A 33 1.23 -8.72 19.47
N ARG A 34 1.33 -7.47 19.96
CA ARG A 34 1.24 -6.30 19.08
C ARG A 34 2.54 -6.25 18.29
N TYR A 35 2.46 -6.61 17.01
CA TYR A 35 3.55 -6.39 16.06
C TYR A 35 3.84 -4.88 15.99
N GLU A 36 4.95 -4.43 16.58
CA GLU A 36 5.42 -3.07 16.36
C GLU A 36 5.90 -2.95 14.90
N ARG A 37 5.23 -2.09 14.13
CA ARG A 37 5.59 -1.82 12.74
C ARG A 37 6.96 -1.13 12.72
N PRO A 38 7.99 -1.64 12.03
CA PRO A 38 9.35 -1.07 12.08
C PRO A 38 9.53 0.20 11.22
N TYR A 39 8.47 0.97 10.96
CA TYR A 39 8.54 2.14 10.07
C TYR A 39 8.55 3.43 10.86
N LYS A 40 9.77 3.87 11.21
CA LYS A 40 10.10 5.11 11.92
C LYS A 40 9.65 6.42 11.22
N TYR A 41 9.00 6.36 10.04
CA TYR A 41 8.65 7.54 9.23
C TYR A 41 7.25 7.51 8.59
N MET A 42 6.29 6.73 9.11
CA MET A 42 4.89 6.98 8.73
C MET A 42 4.40 8.19 9.51
N LYS A 43 4.20 9.33 8.84
CA LYS A 43 3.34 10.39 9.39
C LYS A 43 2.00 9.74 9.71
N GLU A 44 1.49 10.00 10.92
CA GLU A 44 0.20 9.47 11.37
C GLU A 44 -0.85 9.70 10.28
N GLN A 45 -1.47 8.63 9.81
CA GLN A 45 -2.56 8.75 8.84
C GLN A 45 -3.68 9.51 9.53
N SER A 46 -3.91 10.75 9.11
CA SER A 46 -5.09 11.47 9.57
C SER A 46 -6.34 10.64 9.21
N GLU A 47 -7.30 10.54 10.11
CA GLU A 47 -8.56 9.79 9.93
C GLU A 47 -9.31 10.19 8.63
N ASN A 48 -8.97 11.34 8.06
CA ASN A 48 -9.56 11.92 6.86
C ASN A 48 -8.77 11.66 5.56
N THR A 49 -7.84 10.69 5.55
CA THR A 49 -7.05 10.35 4.36
C THR A 49 -7.10 8.86 4.01
N ILE A 50 -7.03 8.57 2.71
CA ILE A 50 -6.90 7.21 2.16
C ILE A 50 -5.51 7.08 1.54
N SER A 51 -4.79 6.02 1.90
CA SER A 51 -3.44 5.74 1.41
C SER A 51 -3.47 4.71 0.29
N ILE A 52 -2.92 5.06 -0.88
CA ILE A 52 -2.83 4.19 -2.06
C ILE A 52 -1.37 3.98 -2.44
N SER A 53 -0.94 2.73 -2.60
CA SER A 53 0.41 2.40 -3.12
C SER A 53 0.41 1.90 -4.55
N ASP A 54 -0.75 1.48 -5.08
CA ASP A 54 -0.85 1.06 -6.47
C ASP A 54 -0.85 2.28 -7.38
N LEU A 55 0.13 2.35 -8.29
CA LEU A 55 0.31 3.51 -9.14
C LEU A 55 -0.81 3.64 -10.19
N GLY A 56 -1.37 2.53 -10.67
CA GLY A 56 -2.48 2.54 -11.63
C GLY A 56 -3.74 3.17 -11.03
N LEU A 57 -4.15 2.65 -9.87
CA LEU A 57 -5.26 3.16 -9.08
C LEU A 57 -5.04 4.61 -8.65
N ALA A 58 -3.84 4.96 -8.18
CA ALA A 58 -3.55 6.34 -7.81
C ALA A 58 -3.63 7.29 -9.01
N SER A 59 -3.19 6.86 -10.19
CA SER A 59 -3.29 7.65 -11.43
C SER A 59 -4.75 7.88 -11.81
N LEU A 60 -5.60 6.85 -11.67
CA LEU A 60 -7.02 6.94 -11.92
C LEU A 60 -7.73 7.90 -10.96
N ILE A 61 -7.46 7.80 -9.65
CA ILE A 61 -8.02 8.72 -8.65
C ILE A 61 -7.56 10.16 -8.94
N SER A 62 -6.30 10.33 -9.37
CA SER A 62 -5.70 11.64 -9.68
C SER A 62 -6.30 12.35 -10.88
N VAL A 63 -7.17 11.69 -11.66
CA VAL A 63 -7.95 12.34 -12.72
C VAL A 63 -8.91 13.38 -12.12
N TRP A 64 -9.49 13.10 -10.95
CA TRP A 64 -10.50 13.97 -10.31
C TRP A 64 -10.11 14.46 -8.92
N HIS A 65 -9.13 13.83 -8.27
CA HIS A 65 -8.74 14.14 -6.90
C HIS A 65 -7.22 14.23 -6.81
N GLU A 66 -6.70 15.44 -6.59
CA GLU A 66 -5.26 15.61 -6.39
C GLU A 66 -4.77 14.92 -5.11
N PRO A 67 -3.57 14.31 -5.13
CA PRO A 67 -2.92 13.81 -3.93
C PRO A 67 -2.69 14.94 -2.92
N VAL A 68 -2.94 14.64 -1.66
CA VAL A 68 -2.71 15.54 -0.51
C VAL A 68 -1.26 15.45 -0.04
N ASP A 69 -0.68 14.26 -0.04
CA ASP A 69 0.69 14.03 0.43
C ASP A 69 1.27 12.75 -0.18
N PHE A 70 2.59 12.60 -0.09
CA PHE A 70 3.33 11.41 -0.51
C PHE A 70 4.23 10.96 0.64
N GLN A 71 4.02 9.74 1.12
CA GLN A 71 4.76 9.19 2.25
C GLN A 71 5.62 8.03 1.80
N ARG A 72 6.94 8.17 1.95
CA ARG A 72 7.87 7.08 1.69
C ARG A 72 7.77 6.05 2.82
N ILE A 73 7.22 4.88 2.50
CA ILE A 73 7.10 3.76 3.46
C ILE A 73 8.45 3.06 3.59
N ASN A 74 9.14 2.86 2.46
CA ASN A 74 10.48 2.27 2.40
C ASN A 74 11.21 2.74 1.11
N PRO A 75 12.48 2.36 0.89
CA PRO A 75 13.23 2.78 -0.30
C PRO A 75 12.57 2.41 -1.64
N LYS A 76 11.73 1.38 -1.66
CA LYS A 76 11.06 0.85 -2.87
C LYS A 76 9.58 1.20 -2.96
N ARG A 77 8.97 1.79 -1.91
CA ARG A 77 7.51 1.96 -1.82
C ARG A 77 7.13 3.32 -1.26
N VAL A 78 6.20 3.97 -1.95
CA VAL A 78 5.58 5.24 -1.55
C VAL A 78 4.06 5.04 -1.43
N ALA A 79 3.47 5.65 -0.42
CA ALA A 79 2.03 5.82 -0.27
C ALA A 79 1.63 7.21 -0.77
N ILE A 80 0.64 7.25 -1.64
CA ILE A 80 0.02 8.47 -2.16
C ILE A 80 -1.26 8.67 -1.34
N LEU A 81 -1.35 9.79 -0.63
CA LEU A 81 -2.48 10.09 0.22
C LEU A 81 -3.51 10.92 -0.53
N PHE A 82 -4.78 10.51 -0.46
CA PHE A 82 -5.92 11.26 -0.99
C PHE A 82 -6.85 11.65 0.15
N LYS A 83 -7.54 12.78 0.01
CA LYS A 83 -8.61 13.16 0.96
C LYS A 83 -9.74 12.14 0.90
N LYS A 84 -10.11 11.57 2.04
CA LYS A 84 -11.20 10.61 2.15
C LYS A 84 -12.51 11.27 1.72
N ASN A 85 -13.18 10.68 0.75
CA ASN A 85 -14.52 11.08 0.33
C ASN A 85 -15.20 9.92 -0.43
N LYS A 86 -16.53 9.98 -0.54
CA LYS A 86 -17.33 8.93 -1.19
C LYS A 86 -16.91 8.62 -2.63
N LYS A 87 -16.46 9.62 -3.40
CA LYS A 87 -16.05 9.42 -4.81
C LYS A 87 -14.74 8.64 -4.90
N VAL A 88 -13.76 8.96 -4.04
CA VAL A 88 -12.50 8.22 -3.96
C VAL A 88 -12.75 6.78 -3.57
N GLU A 89 -13.59 6.54 -2.54
CA GLU A 89 -13.97 5.20 -2.11
C GLU A 89 -14.66 4.41 -3.23
N GLN A 90 -15.56 5.07 -3.96
CA GLN A 90 -16.26 4.46 -5.09
C GLN A 90 -15.31 4.11 -6.25
N ILE A 91 -14.36 4.98 -6.61
CA ILE A 91 -13.35 4.69 -7.64
C ILE A 91 -12.51 3.48 -7.24
N ILE A 92 -12.11 3.39 -5.96
CA ILE A 92 -11.37 2.24 -5.45
C ILE A 92 -12.20 0.96 -5.59
N GLN A 93 -13.46 0.99 -5.17
CA GLN A 93 -14.35 -0.15 -5.28
C GLN A 93 -14.57 -0.58 -6.73
N ASP A 94 -14.85 0.38 -7.62
CA ASP A 94 -15.11 0.12 -9.04
C ASP A 94 -13.85 -0.45 -9.73
N TYR A 95 -12.65 0.03 -9.38
CA TYR A 95 -11.37 -0.48 -9.86
C TYR A 95 -11.15 -1.95 -9.48
N TRP A 96 -11.31 -2.30 -8.19
CA TRP A 96 -11.12 -3.67 -7.72
C TRP A 96 -12.23 -4.63 -8.16
N SER A 97 -13.40 -4.09 -8.50
CA SER A 97 -14.53 -4.88 -9.02
C SER A 97 -14.50 -5.05 -10.53
N ASN A 98 -13.41 -4.66 -11.21
CA ASN A 98 -13.26 -4.69 -12.67
C ASN A 98 -14.39 -3.99 -13.43
N LYS A 99 -14.98 -2.95 -12.83
CA LYS A 99 -16.02 -2.16 -13.48
C LYS A 99 -15.36 -1.17 -14.45
N SER A 100 -15.99 -0.97 -15.61
CA SER A 100 -15.50 0.02 -16.58
C SER A 100 -15.62 1.43 -16.02
N ILE A 101 -14.50 2.15 -15.95
CA ILE A 101 -14.42 3.56 -15.54
C ILE A 101 -13.92 4.36 -16.75
N PRO A 102 -14.80 5.13 -17.42
CA PRO A 102 -14.42 5.82 -18.65
C PRO A 102 -13.48 6.98 -18.33
N VAL A 103 -12.26 6.92 -18.87
CA VAL A 103 -11.25 7.96 -18.75
C VAL A 103 -10.50 8.09 -20.07
N PRO A 104 -10.22 9.31 -20.56
CA PRO A 104 -9.33 9.49 -21.69
C PRO A 104 -7.94 8.92 -21.38
N ILE A 105 -7.47 8.00 -22.22
CA ILE A 105 -6.20 7.27 -22.03
C ILE A 105 -5.03 8.25 -21.84
N PHE A 106 -4.99 9.31 -22.63
CA PHE A 106 -3.96 10.34 -22.55
C PHE A 106 -3.92 11.02 -21.16
N THR A 107 -5.09 11.35 -20.60
CA THR A 107 -5.20 11.94 -19.27
C THR A 107 -4.66 11.00 -18.20
N LEU A 108 -4.96 9.70 -18.30
CA LEU A 108 -4.46 8.70 -17.34
C LEU A 108 -2.92 8.62 -17.38
N PHE A 109 -2.32 8.58 -18.58
CA PHE A 109 -0.86 8.57 -18.73
C PHE A 109 -0.20 9.85 -18.22
N GLN A 110 -0.80 11.01 -18.48
CA GLN A 110 -0.30 12.27 -17.96
C GLN A 110 -0.32 12.30 -16.43
N LYS A 111 -1.43 11.87 -15.80
CA LYS A 111 -1.53 11.78 -14.34
C LYS A 111 -0.49 10.80 -13.77
N GLN A 112 -0.31 9.64 -14.40
CA GLN A 112 0.71 8.69 -13.98
C GLN A 112 2.13 9.26 -14.04
N ARG A 113 2.47 9.99 -15.11
CA ARG A 113 3.77 10.67 -15.23
C ARG A 113 3.96 11.69 -14.11
N LEU A 114 2.99 12.57 -13.88
CA LEU A 114 3.06 13.60 -12.83
C LEU A 114 3.24 12.99 -11.44
N LEU A 115 2.56 11.87 -11.15
CA LEU A 115 2.75 11.15 -9.88
C LEU A 115 4.16 10.59 -9.75
N LYS A 116 4.72 9.99 -10.81
CA LYS A 116 6.10 9.50 -10.82
C LYS A 116 7.10 10.62 -10.58
N ASP A 117 6.95 11.75 -11.28
CA ASP A 117 7.81 12.92 -11.14
C ASP A 117 7.83 13.41 -9.68
N ARG A 118 6.66 13.49 -9.04
CA ARG A 118 6.55 13.83 -7.60
C ARG A 118 7.23 12.78 -6.72
N ILE A 119 7.02 11.48 -6.97
CA ILE A 119 7.64 10.40 -6.18
C ILE A 119 9.18 10.45 -6.24
N TYR A 120 9.76 10.68 -7.42
CA TYR A 120 11.20 10.77 -7.59
C TYR A 120 11.80 12.05 -7.02
N SER A 121 11.02 13.15 -6.96
CA SER A 121 11.46 14.39 -6.32
C SER A 121 11.60 14.31 -4.79
N LEU A 122 11.11 13.24 -4.17
CA LEU A 122 11.23 12.99 -2.71
C LEU A 122 12.56 12.31 -2.34
N GLN A 123 13.53 12.23 -3.26
CA GLN A 123 14.83 11.59 -3.05
C GLN A 123 15.87 12.54 -2.46
#